data_AF-A0A966DRM1-F1
#
_entry.id   AF-A0A966DRM1-F1
#
_cell.length_a   1.000
_cell.length_b   1.000
_cell.length_c   1.000
_cell.angle_alpha   90.00
_cell.angle_beta   90.00
_cell.angle_gamma   90.00
#
_symmetry.space_group_name_H-M   'P 1'
#
loop_
_entity.id
_entity.type
_entity.pdbx_description
1 polymer ?
#
loop_
_entity_poly.entity_id
_entity_poly.type
_entity_poly.pdbx_seq_one_letter_code
_entity_poly.pdbx_strand_id
1 'polypeptide(L)'
;MHIKFQRALNGLSFRNTLLGVQFLFVAFGATVLVPLLVGIDPAVALFTAGAGTLIFHLITRGVVPVFLGSSFAFIAPIVKSTEMYGMPGTF
;
A
#
# COMPACT_ATOMS: atom_id res chain seq x y z
N MET A 1 -21.90 -13.32 -13.18
CA MET A 1 -21.71 -12.94 -11.76
C MET A 1 -21.47 -14.15 -10.85
N HIS A 2 -22.18 -15.28 -11.05
CA HIS A 2 -22.03 -16.52 -10.27
C HIS A 2 -20.63 -17.17 -10.25
N ILE A 3 -19.90 -17.17 -11.38
CA ILE A 3 -18.64 -17.94 -11.51
C ILE A 3 -17.46 -17.29 -10.73
N LYS A 4 -17.44 -15.95 -10.59
CA LYS A 4 -16.37 -15.24 -9.87
C LYS A 4 -16.45 -15.47 -8.35
N PHE A 5 -17.65 -15.52 -7.79
CA PHE A 5 -17.89 -15.73 -6.36
C PHE A 5 -17.52 -17.16 -5.92
N GLN A 6 -17.84 -18.17 -6.73
CA GLN A 6 -17.44 -19.56 -6.51
C GLN A 6 -15.90 -19.74 -6.53
N ARG A 7 -15.19 -18.93 -7.31
CA ARG A 7 -13.71 -18.95 -7.41
C ARG A 7 -13.03 -18.30 -6.19
N ALA A 8 -13.65 -17.27 -5.62
CA ALA A 8 -13.18 -16.64 -4.38
C ALA A 8 -13.27 -17.61 -3.19
N LEU A 9 -14.38 -18.36 -3.09
CA LEU A 9 -14.57 -19.37 -2.04
C LEU A 9 -13.65 -20.60 -2.21
N ASN A 10 -13.44 -21.07 -3.46
CA ASN A 10 -12.47 -22.15 -3.74
C ASN A 10 -11.00 -21.70 -3.61
N GLY A 11 -10.75 -20.40 -3.55
CA GLY A 11 -9.42 -19.81 -3.34
C GLY A 11 -9.00 -19.77 -1.87
N LEU A 12 -9.89 -20.07 -0.91
CA LEU A 12 -9.58 -20.02 0.52
C LEU A 12 -8.87 -21.30 1.02
N SER A 13 -7.88 -21.79 0.28
CA SER A 13 -6.99 -22.85 0.75
C SER A 13 -6.05 -22.28 1.80
N PHE A 14 -5.66 -23.08 2.80
CA PHE A 14 -4.68 -22.70 3.83
C PHE A 14 -3.40 -22.10 3.22
N ARG A 15 -2.96 -22.62 2.06
CA ARG A 15 -1.82 -22.08 1.31
C ARG A 15 -2.04 -20.64 0.83
N ASN A 16 -3.23 -20.32 0.34
CA ASN A 16 -3.54 -18.99 -0.18
C ASN A 16 -3.69 -17.96 0.94
N THR A 17 -4.21 -18.36 2.10
CA THR A 17 -4.18 -17.51 3.31
C THR A 17 -2.75 -17.21 3.72
N LEU A 18 -1.87 -18.22 3.75
CA LEU A 18 -0.46 -18.05 4.11
C LEU A 18 0.28 -17.14 3.12
N LEU A 19 -0.02 -17.25 1.81
CA LEU A 19 0.50 -16.36 0.77
C LEU A 19 -0.02 -14.92 0.93
N GLY A 20 -1.30 -14.75 1.24
CA GLY A 20 -1.90 -13.43 1.48
C GLY A 20 -1.27 -12.73 2.70
N VAL A 21 -1.01 -13.47 3.77
CA VAL A 21 -0.31 -12.95 4.97
C VAL A 21 1.13 -12.57 4.63
N GLN A 22 1.87 -13.39 3.88
CA GLN A 22 3.22 -13.04 3.43
C GLN A 22 3.23 -11.75 2.60
N PHE A 23 2.28 -11.62 1.66
CA PHE A 23 2.16 -10.42 0.85
C PHE A 23 1.81 -9.18 1.69
N LEU A 24 0.93 -9.34 2.70
CA LEU A 24 0.61 -8.27 3.64
C LEU A 24 1.86 -7.76 4.36
N PHE A 25 2.72 -8.65 4.88
CA PHE A 25 3.96 -8.24 5.55
C PHE A 25 4.96 -7.58 4.60
N VAL A 26 5.08 -8.05 3.36
CA VAL A 26 5.92 -7.42 2.34
C VAL A 26 5.43 -6.00 2.00
N ALA A 27 4.12 -5.87 1.73
CA ALA A 27 3.51 -4.58 1.41
C ALA A 27 3.53 -3.60 2.60
N PHE A 28 3.33 -4.11 3.81
CA PHE A 28 3.47 -3.36 5.05
C PHE A 28 4.90 -2.84 5.24
N GLY A 29 5.90 -3.71 5.07
CA GLY A 29 7.32 -3.34 5.18
C GLY A 29 7.69 -2.21 4.23
N ALA A 30 7.27 -2.29 2.96
CA ALA A 30 7.47 -1.22 1.98
C ALA A 30 6.77 0.09 2.38
N THR A 31 5.53 0.00 2.88
CA THR A 31 4.71 1.18 3.21
C THR A 31 5.23 1.92 4.44
N VAL A 32 5.83 1.21 5.41
CA VAL A 32 6.44 1.79 6.61
C VAL A 32 7.88 2.25 6.37
N LEU A 33 8.65 1.53 5.56
CA LEU A 33 10.05 1.84 5.31
C LEU A 33 10.25 3.21 4.64
N VAL A 34 9.46 3.52 3.62
CA VAL A 34 9.61 4.79 2.88
C VAL A 34 9.38 6.02 3.78
N PRO A 35 8.26 6.14 4.53
CA PRO A 35 8.04 7.23 5.50
C PRO A 35 9.16 7.35 6.53
N LEU A 36 9.66 6.23 7.05
CA LEU A 36 10.79 6.23 7.99
C LEU A 36 12.06 6.82 7.36
N LEU A 37 12.33 6.53 6.08
CA LEU A 37 13.50 7.06 5.37
C LEU A 37 13.40 8.56 5.08
N VAL A 38 12.20 9.09 4.89
CA VAL A 38 11.97 10.52 4.62
C VAL A 38 11.61 11.33 5.86
N GLY A 39 11.47 10.70 7.03
CA GLY A 39 11.16 11.36 8.30
C GLY A 39 9.69 11.72 8.50
N ILE A 40 8.76 11.01 7.85
CA ILE A 40 7.31 11.20 7.99
C ILE A 40 6.71 10.08 8.86
N ASP A 41 5.64 10.37 9.59
CA ASP A 41 4.94 9.40 10.44
C ASP A 41 4.40 8.19 9.63
N PRO A 42 4.87 6.96 9.92
CA PRO A 42 4.42 5.76 9.23
C PRO A 42 2.95 5.42 9.46
N ALA A 43 2.36 5.81 10.59
CA ALA A 43 0.94 5.57 10.88
C ALA A 43 0.04 6.35 9.91
N VAL A 44 0.42 7.57 9.56
CA VAL A 44 -0.28 8.39 8.56
C VAL A 44 -0.17 7.75 7.17
N ALA A 45 1.02 7.25 6.81
CA ALA A 45 1.22 6.54 5.55
C ALA A 45 0.40 5.24 5.47
N LEU A 46 0.37 4.45 6.55
CA LEU A 46 -0.45 3.24 6.63
C LEU A 46 -1.95 3.53 6.55
N PHE A 47 -2.41 4.57 7.25
CA PHE A 47 -3.81 4.98 7.23
C PHE A 47 -4.24 5.41 5.83
N THR A 48 -3.45 6.25 5.16
CA THR A 48 -3.73 6.74 3.81
C THR A 48 -3.61 5.63 2.75
N ALA A 49 -2.64 4.73 2.86
CA ALA A 49 -2.51 3.53 2.04
C ALA A 49 -3.74 2.62 2.15
N GLY A 50 -4.21 2.36 3.38
CA GLY A 50 -5.42 1.57 3.65
C GLY A 50 -6.68 2.24 3.11
N ALA A 51 -6.88 3.53 3.42
CA ALA A 51 -8.03 4.29 2.95
C ALA A 51 -8.06 4.40 1.42
N GLY A 52 -6.92 4.70 0.79
CA GLY A 52 -6.78 4.77 -0.66
C GLY A 52 -7.06 3.43 -1.32
N THR A 53 -6.57 2.33 -0.74
CA THR A 53 -6.85 0.98 -1.22
C THR A 53 -8.35 0.66 -1.16
N LEU A 54 -9.04 1.03 -0.08
CA LEU A 54 -10.49 0.84 0.04
C LEU A 54 -11.25 1.67 -1.01
N ILE A 55 -10.93 2.96 -1.15
CA ILE A 55 -11.55 3.84 -2.14
C ILE A 55 -11.33 3.30 -3.56
N PHE A 56 -10.11 2.85 -3.87
CA PHE A 56 -9.78 2.25 -5.16
C PHE A 56 -10.63 1.01 -5.44
N HIS A 57 -10.80 0.12 -4.47
CA HIS A 57 -11.64 -1.06 -4.60
C HIS A 57 -13.13 -0.70 -4.75
N LEU A 58 -13.61 0.33 -4.06
CA LEU A 58 -14.98 0.82 -4.18
C LEU A 58 -15.25 1.34 -5.60
N ILE A 59 -14.33 2.14 -6.16
CA ILE A 59 -14.46 2.70 -7.52
C ILE A 59 -14.34 1.60 -8.59
N THR A 60 -13.36 0.69 -8.44
CA THR A 60 -13.09 -0.40 -9.41
C THR A 60 -13.99 -1.63 -9.23
N ARG A 61 -14.93 -1.59 -8.26
CA ARG A 61 -15.85 -2.70 -7.92
C ARG A 61 -15.12 -4.01 -7.59
N GLY A 62 -13.93 -3.90 -6.99
CA GLY A 62 -13.12 -5.05 -6.58
C GLY A 62 -12.69 -5.97 -7.73
N VAL A 63 -12.59 -5.45 -8.96
CA VAL A 63 -12.15 -6.24 -10.12
C VAL A 63 -10.64 -6.50 -10.09
N VAL A 64 -9.86 -5.57 -9.53
CA VAL A 64 -8.40 -5.64 -9.45
C VAL A 64 -7.95 -5.75 -7.99
N PRO A 65 -7.37 -6.90 -7.57
CA PRO A 65 -6.86 -7.07 -6.21
C PRO A 65 -5.48 -6.41 -6.08
N VAL A 66 -5.42 -5.16 -5.60
CA VAL A 66 -4.18 -4.41 -5.44
C VAL A 66 -4.12 -3.67 -4.10
N PHE A 67 -2.95 -3.63 -3.47
CA PHE A 67 -2.71 -2.79 -2.29
C PHE A 67 -1.90 -1.56 -2.71
N LEU A 68 -2.36 -0.37 -2.34
CA LEU A 68 -1.66 0.88 -2.62
C LEU A 68 -0.66 1.17 -1.50
N GLY A 69 0.63 0.93 -1.74
CA GLY A 69 1.72 1.19 -0.79
C GLY A 69 2.56 2.42 -1.15
N SER A 70 3.52 2.75 -0.28
CA SER A 70 4.48 3.84 -0.49
C SER A 70 5.40 3.55 -1.68
N SER A 71 5.61 4.53 -2.56
CA SER A 71 6.44 4.37 -3.75
C SER A 71 7.88 4.83 -3.51
N PHE A 72 8.84 3.93 -3.76
CA PHE A 72 10.26 4.15 -3.60
C PHE A 72 10.81 5.22 -4.56
N ALA A 73 10.11 5.48 -5.66
CA ALA A 73 10.48 6.51 -6.63
C ALA A 73 10.51 7.92 -6.00
N PHE A 74 9.75 8.14 -4.92
CA PHE A 74 9.66 9.45 -4.28
C PHE A 74 10.72 9.70 -3.20
N ILE A 75 11.55 8.71 -2.83
CA ILE A 75 12.58 8.89 -1.80
C ILE A 75 13.59 9.96 -2.24
N ALA A 76 14.22 9.79 -3.41
CA ALA A 76 15.23 10.71 -3.92
C ALA A 76 14.73 12.17 -4.07
N PRO A 77 13.58 12.45 -4.70
CA PRO A 77 13.09 13.82 -4.82
C PRO A 77 12.64 14.41 -3.48
N ILE A 78 12.05 13.62 -2.55
CA ILE A 78 11.70 14.13 -1.21
C ILE A 78 12.96 14.52 -0.46
N VAL A 79 13.97 13.65 -0.40
CA VAL A 79 15.26 13.95 0.25
C VAL A 79 15.89 15.21 -0.35
N LYS A 80 15.91 15.32 -1.69
CA LYS A 80 16.50 16.49 -2.35
C LYS A 80 15.72 17.78 -2.09
N SER A 81 14.38 17.71 -2.04
CA SER A 81 13.57 18.87 -1.72
C SER A 81 13.75 19.29 -0.25
N THR A 82 13.86 18.33 0.68
CA THR A 82 14.10 18.61 2.10
C THR A 82 15.44 19.33 2.30
N GLU A 83 16.49 18.94 1.57
CA GLU A 83 17.78 19.64 1.61
C GLU A 83 17.70 21.08 1.13
N MET A 84 16.91 21.35 0.08
CA MET A 84 16.86 22.65 -0.58
C MET A 84 15.88 23.64 0.07
N TYR A 85 14.73 23.14 0.53
CA TYR A 85 13.60 23.95 0.98
C TYR A 85 13.08 23.60 2.38
N GLY A 86 13.69 22.62 3.06
CA GLY A 86 13.21 22.07 4.32
C GLY A 86 11.96 21.19 4.15
N MET A 87 11.54 20.51 5.23
CA MET A 87 10.35 19.64 5.22
C MET A 87 9.07 20.32 4.65
N PRO A 88 8.76 21.59 4.96
CA PRO A 88 7.56 22.25 4.41
C PRO A 88 7.55 22.39 2.89
N GLY A 89 8.72 22.37 2.23
CA GLY A 89 8.83 22.48 0.76
C GLY A 89 8.77 21.14 0.02
N THR A 90 8.49 20.03 0.72
CA THR A 90 8.51 18.68 0.14
C THR A 90 7.15 18.17 -0.33
N PHE A 91 6.05 18.83 0.06
CA PHE A 91 4.66 18.44 -0.22
C PHE A 91 3.93 19.51 -1.03
#